data_AF-A0A7S0TWJ2-F1
#
_entry.id   AF-A0A7S0TWJ2-F1
#
_cell.length_a   1.000
_cell.length_b   1.000
_cell.length_c   1.000
_cell.angle_alpha   90.00
_cell.angle_beta   90.00
_cell.angle_gamma   90.00
#
_symmetry.space_group_name_H-M   'P 1'
#
loop_
_entity.id
_entity.type
_entity.pdbx_description
1 polymer ?
#
loop_
_entity_poly.entity_id
_entity_poly.type
_entity_poly.pdbx_seq_one_letter_code
_entity_poly.pdbx_strand_id
1 'polypeptide(L)'
;GDLLNVFHAAALNRRGLKPSPLETGTTRYHELKLELFEAEGAILRQLGFIIHAEHAHKFVLYYIRVLFSGCDFNAELAQKSWNYVNDAYRTVLCVRFRPNVLACGAIFLASRNLGIALPEGDSPWWELFDATENSVLTVCSGILALYSMPKARYISLHAEKEKKQPPAPAAPAP
;
A
#
# COMPACT_ATOMS: atom_id res chain seq x y z
N GLY A 1 -12.96 4.04 -19.99
CA GLY A 1 -12.76 5.36 -19.36
C GLY A 1 -11.27 5.63 -19.31
N ASP A 2 -10.84 6.81 -19.74
CA ASP A 2 -9.43 7.22 -19.77
C ASP A 2 -8.87 7.32 -18.33
N LEU A 3 -7.68 6.75 -18.07
CA LEU A 3 -6.98 6.83 -16.78
C LEU A 3 -6.83 8.29 -16.32
N LEU A 4 -6.57 9.19 -17.27
CA LEU A 4 -6.46 10.63 -17.04
C LEU A 4 -7.76 11.22 -16.49
N ASN A 5 -8.92 10.74 -16.96
CA ASN A 5 -10.22 11.21 -16.48
C ASN A 5 -10.48 10.79 -15.03
N VAL A 6 -10.06 9.59 -14.64
CA VAL A 6 -10.20 9.11 -13.24
C VAL A 6 -9.34 9.94 -12.30
N PHE A 7 -8.07 10.16 -12.65
CA PHE A 7 -7.17 10.98 -11.83
C PHE A 7 -7.60 12.45 -11.80
N HIS A 8 -8.08 12.99 -12.92
CA HIS A 8 -8.63 14.34 -12.98
C HIS A 8 -9.83 14.49 -12.05
N ALA A 9 -10.82 13.59 -12.13
CA ALA A 9 -11.99 13.59 -11.25
C ALA A 9 -11.59 13.41 -9.77
N ALA A 10 -10.64 12.53 -9.47
CA ALA A 10 -10.13 12.35 -8.12
C ALA A 10 -9.42 13.62 -7.59
N ALA A 11 -8.66 14.31 -8.43
CA ALA A 11 -8.00 15.57 -8.08
C ALA A 11 -9.02 16.70 -7.84
N LEU A 12 -10.09 16.78 -8.64
CA LEU A 12 -11.18 17.73 -8.43
C LEU A 12 -11.91 17.46 -7.12
N ASN A 13 -12.28 16.20 -6.86
CA ASN A 13 -12.93 15.79 -5.61
C ASN A 13 -12.08 16.15 -4.39
N ARG A 14 -10.75 15.95 -4.45
CA ARG A 14 -9.82 16.35 -3.38
C ARG A 14 -9.78 17.86 -3.13
N ARG A 15 -10.08 18.67 -4.15
CA ARG A 15 -10.20 20.13 -4.06
C ARG A 15 -11.61 20.59 -3.68
N GLY A 16 -12.55 19.67 -3.45
CA GLY A 16 -13.97 19.99 -3.21
C GLY A 16 -14.72 20.46 -4.45
N LEU A 17 -14.15 20.28 -5.65
CA LEU A 17 -14.76 20.64 -6.92
C LEU A 17 -15.59 19.48 -7.46
N LYS A 18 -16.70 19.79 -8.15
CA LYS A 18 -17.54 18.78 -8.79
C LYS A 18 -16.74 18.09 -9.91
N PRO A 19 -16.71 16.75 -9.98
CA PRO A 19 -15.96 16.06 -11.02
C PRO A 19 -16.59 16.31 -12.39
N SER A 20 -15.83 16.91 -13.29
CA SER A 20 -16.16 17.10 -14.69
C SER A 20 -15.23 16.26 -15.56
N PRO A 21 -15.69 15.77 -16.72
CA PRO A 21 -14.82 15.11 -17.68
C PRO A 21 -13.70 16.04 -18.16
N LEU A 22 -12.50 15.50 -18.35
CA LEU A 22 -11.40 16.19 -18.98
C LEU A 22 -11.61 16.16 -20.51
N GLU A 23 -11.66 17.34 -21.11
CA GLU A 23 -11.82 17.47 -22.56
C GLU A 23 -10.53 17.11 -23.31
N THR A 24 -10.61 16.14 -24.22
CA THR A 24 -9.47 15.52 -24.89
C THR A 24 -8.73 16.43 -25.88
N GLY A 25 -9.39 17.48 -26.39
CA GLY A 25 -8.79 18.44 -27.32
C GLY A 25 -8.05 19.60 -26.65
N THR A 26 -8.03 19.63 -25.31
CA THR A 26 -7.42 20.75 -24.58
C THR A 26 -5.91 20.58 -24.43
N THR A 27 -5.16 21.69 -24.42
CA THR A 27 -3.72 21.68 -24.11
C THR A 27 -3.44 20.97 -22.79
N ARG A 28 -4.33 21.16 -21.79
CA ARG A 28 -4.22 20.52 -20.48
C ARG A 28 -4.25 18.99 -20.55
N TYR A 29 -5.07 18.41 -21.42
CA TYR A 29 -5.12 16.97 -21.63
C TYR A 29 -3.79 16.45 -22.17
N HIS A 30 -3.23 17.13 -23.18
CA HIS A 30 -1.95 16.76 -23.78
C HIS A 30 -0.77 16.87 -22.80
N GLU A 31 -0.73 17.93 -21.99
CA GLU A 31 0.27 18.10 -20.92
C GLU A 31 0.22 16.96 -19.90
N LEU A 32 -0.96 16.70 -19.33
CA LEU A 32 -1.13 15.63 -18.33
C LEU A 32 -0.77 14.25 -18.90
N LYS A 33 -1.07 14.02 -20.18
CA LYS A 33 -0.71 12.78 -20.87
C LYS A 33 0.81 12.65 -20.99
N LEU A 34 1.52 13.72 -21.33
CA LEU A 34 2.99 13.71 -21.39
C LEU A 34 3.60 13.48 -20.00
N GLU A 35 3.13 14.21 -18.98
CA GLU A 35 3.56 14.03 -17.58
C GLU A 35 3.39 12.58 -17.12
N LEU A 36 2.27 11.94 -17.47
CA LEU A 36 2.00 10.55 -17.16
C LEU A 36 3.03 9.60 -17.80
N PHE A 37 3.34 9.78 -19.09
CA PHE A 37 4.34 8.96 -19.77
C PHE A 37 5.74 9.14 -19.18
N GLU A 38 6.11 10.38 -18.84
CA GLU A 38 7.40 10.68 -18.22
C GLU A 38 7.52 10.04 -16.83
N ALA A 39 6.48 10.15 -16.02
CA ALA A 39 6.41 9.55 -14.69
C ALA A 39 6.45 8.02 -14.75
N GLU A 40 5.68 7.42 -15.66
CA GLU A 40 5.71 5.98 -15.92
C GLU A 40 7.11 5.50 -16.32
N GLY A 41 7.72 6.18 -17.30
CA GLY A 41 9.09 5.88 -17.74
C GLY A 41 10.14 6.08 -16.64
N ALA A 42 9.94 7.01 -15.72
CA ALA A 42 10.80 7.18 -14.55
C ALA A 42 10.66 5.99 -13.58
N ILE A 43 9.42 5.58 -13.25
CA ILE A 43 9.16 4.45 -12.35
C ILE A 43 9.75 3.15 -12.92
N LEU A 44 9.49 2.85 -14.20
CA LEU A 44 10.00 1.63 -14.84
C LEU A 44 11.53 1.55 -14.81
N ARG A 45 12.22 2.67 -15.08
CA ARG A 45 13.69 2.74 -15.00
C ARG A 45 14.20 2.52 -13.58
N GLN A 46 13.56 3.10 -12.57
CA GLN A 46 13.96 2.91 -11.17
C GLN A 46 13.73 1.47 -10.68
N LEU A 47 12.71 0.79 -11.21
CA LEU A 47 12.47 -0.63 -10.94
C LEU A 47 13.36 -1.58 -11.77
N GLY A 48 14.21 -1.05 -12.66
CA GLY A 48 14.99 -1.88 -13.57
C GLY A 48 14.13 -2.74 -14.50
N PHE A 49 12.91 -2.28 -14.81
CA PHE A 49 11.90 -3.02 -15.56
C PHE A 49 11.45 -4.35 -14.93
N ILE A 50 11.76 -4.58 -13.65
CA ILE A 50 11.25 -5.71 -12.88
C ILE A 50 9.87 -5.33 -12.35
N ILE A 51 8.83 -5.73 -13.09
CA ILE A 51 7.42 -5.40 -12.77
C ILE A 51 6.65 -6.56 -12.14
N HIS A 52 7.26 -7.74 -12.03
CA HIS A 52 6.64 -8.90 -11.41
C HIS A 52 6.82 -8.84 -9.90
N ALA A 53 5.71 -8.94 -9.16
CA ALA A 53 5.71 -9.02 -7.71
C ALA A 53 5.01 -10.31 -7.27
N GLU A 54 5.59 -10.99 -6.30
CA GLU A 54 4.93 -12.09 -5.61
C GLU A 54 4.18 -11.54 -4.40
N HIS A 55 2.91 -11.93 -4.23
CA HIS A 55 2.03 -11.38 -3.20
C HIS A 55 1.79 -12.39 -2.07
N ALA A 56 1.85 -11.90 -0.82
CA ALA A 56 1.65 -12.70 0.39
C ALA A 56 0.27 -13.37 0.46
N HIS A 57 -0.74 -12.78 -0.19
CA HIS A 57 -2.11 -13.33 -0.27
C HIS A 57 -2.19 -14.76 -0.80
N LYS A 58 -1.33 -15.11 -1.77
CA LYS A 58 -1.25 -16.47 -2.32
C LYS A 58 -0.87 -17.49 -1.25
N PHE A 59 0.03 -17.10 -0.35
CA PHE A 59 0.51 -17.93 0.75
C PHE A 59 -0.53 -18.05 1.87
N VAL A 60 -1.31 -17.00 2.14
CA VAL A 60 -2.33 -17.03 3.20
C VAL A 60 -3.30 -18.20 3.03
N LEU A 61 -3.89 -18.34 1.84
CA LEU A 61 -4.87 -19.40 1.57
C LEU A 61 -4.24 -20.79 1.67
N TYR A 62 -3.04 -20.94 1.12
CA TYR A 62 -2.30 -22.18 1.14
C TYR A 62 -1.92 -22.60 2.57
N TYR A 63 -1.37 -21.68 3.37
CA TYR A 63 -0.92 -21.95 4.73
C TYR A 63 -2.06 -22.31 5.65
N ILE A 64 -3.19 -21.58 5.59
CA ILE A 64 -4.38 -21.94 6.37
C ILE A 64 -4.87 -23.33 5.99
N ARG A 65 -4.86 -23.69 4.71
CA ARG A 65 -5.26 -25.03 4.28
C ARG A 65 -4.32 -26.12 4.80
N VAL A 66 -3.02 -25.86 4.84
CA VAL A 66 -2.02 -26.78 5.43
C VAL A 66 -2.21 -26.91 6.94
N LEU A 67 -2.34 -25.80 7.67
CA LEU A 67 -2.48 -25.78 9.13
C LEU A 67 -3.78 -26.45 9.62
N PHE A 68 -4.86 -26.34 8.84
CA PHE A 68 -6.14 -26.95 9.16
C PHE A 68 -6.41 -28.20 8.31
N SER A 69 -5.34 -28.91 7.87
CA SER A 69 -5.49 -30.16 7.12
C SER A 69 -6.28 -31.19 7.94
N GLY A 70 -7.52 -31.47 7.51
CA GLY A 70 -8.43 -32.39 8.21
C GLY A 70 -9.60 -31.74 8.94
N CYS A 71 -9.68 -30.40 8.93
CA CYS A 71 -10.82 -29.64 9.43
C CYS A 71 -11.48 -28.84 8.29
N ASP A 72 -12.67 -28.29 8.58
CA ASP A 72 -13.31 -27.35 7.67
C ASP A 72 -12.47 -26.08 7.51
N PHE A 73 -12.42 -25.55 6.29
CA PHE A 73 -11.66 -24.34 5.98
C PHE A 73 -12.20 -23.14 6.75
N ASN A 74 -11.35 -22.53 7.58
CA ASN A 74 -11.73 -21.36 8.37
C ASN A 74 -11.70 -20.08 7.50
N ALA A 75 -12.85 -19.77 6.88
CA ALA A 75 -13.01 -18.61 6.02
C ALA A 75 -12.82 -17.27 6.75
N GLU A 76 -13.20 -17.20 8.03
CA GLU A 76 -13.06 -15.98 8.84
C GLU A 76 -11.58 -15.66 9.11
N LEU A 77 -10.79 -16.67 9.50
CA LEU A 77 -9.35 -16.54 9.67
C LEU A 77 -8.67 -16.13 8.36
N ALA A 78 -9.07 -16.73 7.24
CA ALA A 78 -8.53 -16.41 5.92
C ALA A 78 -8.82 -14.97 5.52
N GLN A 79 -10.07 -14.53 5.65
CA GLN A 79 -10.47 -13.17 5.33
C GLN A 79 -9.75 -12.14 6.20
N LYS A 80 -9.62 -12.42 7.50
CA LYS A 80 -8.93 -11.51 8.43
C LYS A 80 -7.43 -11.43 8.17
N SER A 81 -6.80 -12.57 7.91
CA SER A 81 -5.39 -12.63 7.49
C SER A 81 -5.16 -11.87 6.19
N TRP A 82 -6.08 -12.00 5.22
CA TRP A 82 -6.04 -11.26 3.96
C TRP A 82 -6.09 -9.74 4.19
N ASN A 83 -6.95 -9.28 5.10
CA ASN A 83 -7.06 -7.87 5.46
C ASN A 83 -5.76 -7.36 6.10
N TYR A 84 -5.13 -8.14 6.99
CA TYR A 84 -3.84 -7.77 7.56
C TYR A 84 -2.71 -7.70 6.51
N VAL A 85 -2.74 -8.56 5.48
CA VAL A 85 -1.80 -8.42 4.35
C VAL A 85 -2.02 -7.11 3.59
N ASN A 86 -3.28 -6.71 3.36
CA ASN A 86 -3.57 -5.40 2.73
C ASN A 86 -3.01 -4.24 3.56
N ASP A 87 -3.15 -4.31 4.88
CA ASP A 87 -2.59 -3.32 5.80
C ASP A 87 -1.05 -3.35 5.81
N ALA A 88 -0.42 -4.53 5.71
CA ALA A 88 1.02 -4.64 5.58
C ALA A 88 1.56 -3.89 4.33
N TYR A 89 0.83 -3.89 3.21
CA TYR A 89 1.20 -3.13 2.00
C TYR A 89 1.05 -1.61 2.14
N ARG A 90 0.42 -1.12 3.21
CA ARG A 90 0.41 0.31 3.54
C ARG A 90 1.65 0.74 4.33
N THR A 91 2.58 -0.19 4.55
CA THR A 91 3.84 0.01 5.28
C THR A 91 5.03 -0.44 4.41
N VAL A 92 6.24 -0.40 4.96
CA VAL A 92 7.46 -0.89 4.29
C VAL A 92 7.67 -2.41 4.37
N LEU A 93 6.76 -3.14 5.01
CA LEU A 93 6.94 -4.57 5.30
C LEU A 93 7.14 -5.43 4.05
N CYS A 94 6.48 -5.11 2.93
CA CYS A 94 6.64 -5.83 1.66
C CYS A 94 7.99 -5.67 0.97
N VAL A 95 8.75 -4.66 1.36
CA VAL A 95 10.13 -4.48 0.89
C VAL A 95 11.12 -5.15 1.86
N ARG A 96 10.76 -5.27 3.14
CA ARG A 96 11.63 -5.82 4.19
C ARG A 96 11.54 -7.33 4.35
N PHE A 97 10.40 -7.93 4.03
CA PHE A 97 10.13 -9.34 4.25
C PHE A 97 9.62 -10.01 3.00
N ARG A 98 9.98 -11.28 2.84
CA ARG A 98 9.43 -12.12 1.77
C ARG A 98 7.93 -12.37 1.98
N PRO A 99 7.16 -12.58 0.90
CA PRO A 99 5.71 -12.83 0.96
C PRO A 99 5.28 -13.98 1.89
N ASN A 100 6.08 -15.04 2.01
CA ASN A 100 5.82 -16.16 2.93
C ASN A 100 5.80 -15.68 4.39
N VAL A 101 6.79 -14.90 4.81
CA VAL A 101 6.90 -14.39 6.19
C VAL A 101 5.76 -13.42 6.50
N LEU A 102 5.37 -12.58 5.53
CA LEU A 102 4.22 -11.69 5.70
C LEU A 102 2.91 -12.45 5.92
N ALA A 103 2.71 -13.55 5.19
CA ALA A 103 1.55 -14.40 5.38
C ALA A 103 1.56 -15.05 6.78
N CYS A 104 2.71 -15.54 7.25
CA CYS A 104 2.84 -16.06 8.61
C CYS A 104 2.49 -15.02 9.67
N GLY A 105 3.04 -13.80 9.56
CA GLY A 105 2.72 -12.69 10.46
C GLY A 105 1.25 -12.29 10.45
N ALA A 106 0.62 -12.25 9.27
CA ALA A 106 -0.79 -11.93 9.12
C ALA A 106 -1.71 -13.02 9.72
N ILE A 107 -1.40 -14.30 9.48
CA ILE A 107 -2.15 -15.44 10.05
C ILE A 107 -1.98 -15.49 11.57
N PHE A 108 -0.75 -15.31 12.07
CA PHE A 108 -0.48 -15.27 13.49
C PHE A 108 -1.27 -14.14 14.17
N LEU A 109 -1.25 -12.93 13.60
CA LEU A 109 -2.01 -11.80 14.14
C LEU A 109 -3.53 -12.05 14.09
N ALA A 110 -4.04 -12.61 12.99
CA ALA A 110 -5.45 -12.94 12.83
C ALA A 110 -5.93 -13.99 13.82
N SER A 111 -5.17 -15.08 13.99
CA SER A 111 -5.50 -16.15 14.95
C SER A 111 -5.57 -15.63 16.38
N ARG A 112 -4.60 -14.81 16.80
CA ARG A 112 -4.60 -14.16 18.12
C ARG A 112 -5.79 -13.22 18.31
N ASN A 113 -6.16 -12.46 17.27
CA ASN A 113 -7.31 -11.56 17.35
C ASN A 113 -8.66 -12.29 17.32
N LEU A 114 -8.73 -13.50 16.77
CA LEU A 114 -9.94 -14.34 16.76
C LEU A 114 -10.00 -15.34 17.92
N GLY A 115 -8.93 -15.46 18.72
CA GLY A 115 -8.84 -16.48 19.77
C GLY A 115 -8.75 -17.91 19.23
N ILE A 116 -8.29 -18.09 17.98
CA ILE A 116 -8.13 -19.41 17.36
C ILE A 116 -6.78 -19.98 17.76
N ALA A 117 -6.77 -21.16 18.35
CA ALA A 117 -5.55 -21.90 18.61
C ALA A 117 -5.04 -22.50 17.29
N LEU A 118 -3.81 -22.14 16.91
CA LEU A 118 -3.13 -22.75 15.78
C LEU A 118 -2.45 -24.05 16.24
N PRO A 119 -2.15 -24.99 15.33
CA PRO A 119 -1.43 -26.21 15.69
C PRO A 119 -0.11 -25.86 16.38
N GLU A 120 0.05 -26.35 17.61
CA GLU A 120 1.29 -26.29 18.38
C GLU A 120 1.81 -27.72 18.49
N GLY A 121 2.90 -28.03 17.78
CA GLY A 121 3.60 -29.30 17.85
C GLY A 121 4.92 -29.16 18.62
N ASP A 122 5.88 -30.06 18.37
CA ASP A 122 7.23 -29.98 18.97
C ASP A 122 8.00 -28.72 18.53
N SER A 123 7.66 -28.18 17.35
CA SER A 123 8.19 -26.92 16.81
C SER A 123 7.05 -25.93 16.51
N PRO A 124 7.31 -24.62 16.57
CA PRO A 124 6.35 -23.61 16.15
C PRO A 124 5.97 -23.75 14.67
N TRP A 125 4.68 -23.64 14.36
CA TRP A 125 4.15 -23.90 13.02
C TRP A 125 4.72 -23.00 11.92
N TRP A 126 5.17 -21.78 12.25
CA TRP A 126 5.72 -20.84 11.27
C TRP A 126 7.06 -21.29 10.70
N GLU A 127 7.78 -22.18 11.39
CA GLU A 127 9.04 -22.76 10.88
C GLU A 127 8.80 -23.64 9.65
N LEU A 128 7.62 -24.27 9.53
CA LEU A 128 7.21 -25.04 8.35
C LEU A 128 7.22 -24.18 7.06
N PHE A 129 7.11 -22.86 7.20
CA PHE A 129 7.00 -21.91 6.11
C PHE A 129 8.24 -21.01 5.98
N ASP A 130 9.39 -21.45 6.49
CA ASP A 130 10.66 -20.73 6.48
C ASP A 130 10.57 -19.33 7.13
N ALA A 131 9.77 -19.20 8.19
CA ALA A 131 9.67 -18.00 9.00
C ALA A 131 10.25 -18.23 10.40
N THR A 132 10.74 -17.16 11.02
CA THR A 132 11.28 -17.17 12.39
C THR A 132 10.36 -16.39 13.30
N GLU A 133 10.37 -16.69 14.59
CA GLU A 133 9.55 -15.98 15.57
C GLU A 133 9.78 -14.46 15.50
N ASN A 134 11.05 -14.04 15.49
CA ASN A 134 11.39 -12.62 15.40
C ASN A 134 10.83 -11.95 14.14
N SER A 135 10.84 -12.63 12.99
CA SER A 135 10.31 -12.05 11.75
C SER A 135 8.78 -11.96 11.78
N VAL A 136 8.10 -12.99 12.28
CA VAL A 136 6.64 -13.01 12.48
C VAL A 136 6.22 -11.87 13.42
N LEU A 137 6.85 -11.75 14.59
CA LEU A 137 6.54 -10.71 15.57
C LEU A 137 6.85 -9.30 15.05
N THR A 138 7.90 -9.13 14.24
CA THR A 138 8.22 -7.85 13.61
C THR A 138 7.14 -7.45 12.59
N VAL A 139 6.65 -8.41 11.80
CA VAL A 139 5.54 -8.17 10.87
C VAL A 139 4.28 -7.78 11.63
N CYS A 140 3.91 -8.51 12.69
CA CYS A 140 2.74 -8.17 13.51
C CYS A 140 2.87 -6.76 14.09
N SER A 141 4.03 -6.42 14.65
CA SER A 141 4.30 -5.09 15.22
C SER A 141 4.20 -3.99 14.16
N GLY A 142 4.73 -4.23 12.95
CA GLY A 142 4.65 -3.27 11.85
C GLY A 142 3.22 -3.03 11.36
N ILE A 143 2.40 -4.09 11.30
CA ILE A 143 0.97 -3.96 10.97
C ILE A 143 0.24 -3.22 12.09
N LEU A 144 0.49 -3.54 13.35
CA LEU A 144 -0.16 -2.87 14.48
C LEU A 144 0.22 -1.38 14.59
N ALA A 145 1.47 -1.05 14.26
CA ALA A 145 1.95 0.33 14.23
C ALA A 145 1.15 1.19 13.23
N LEU A 146 0.64 0.61 12.13
CA LEU A 146 -0.22 1.31 11.17
C LEU A 146 -1.47 1.90 11.84
N TYR A 147 -2.08 1.17 12.79
CA TYR A 147 -3.29 1.62 13.48
C TYR A 147 -3.00 2.71 14.52
N SER A 148 -1.74 2.91 14.90
CA SER A 148 -1.31 4.00 15.78
C SER A 148 -0.95 5.27 15.01
N MET A 149 -0.89 5.23 13.67
CA MET A 149 -0.53 6.38 12.86
C MET A 149 -1.68 7.39 12.74
N PRO A 150 -1.39 8.70 12.73
CA PRO A 150 -2.40 9.72 12.47
C PRO A 150 -2.97 9.58 11.05
N LYS A 151 -4.17 10.13 10.84
CA LYS A 151 -4.79 10.15 9.50
C LYS A 151 -3.84 10.80 8.49
N ALA A 152 -3.67 10.15 7.34
CA ALA A 152 -2.81 10.64 6.28
C ALA A 152 -3.24 12.06 5.86
N ARG A 153 -2.31 13.00 5.89
CA ARG A 153 -2.50 14.38 5.44
C ARG A 153 -1.73 14.60 4.16
N TYR A 154 -2.38 15.19 3.17
CA TYR A 154 -1.71 15.60 1.94
C TYR A 154 -0.77 16.78 2.22
N ILE A 155 0.48 16.64 1.80
CA ILE A 155 1.48 17.71 1.85
C ILE A 155 1.76 18.12 0.40
N SER A 156 1.48 19.38 0.07
CA SER A 156 1.82 19.91 -1.25
C SER A 156 3.31 20.23 -1.29
N LEU A 157 4.10 19.42 -1.99
CA LEU A 157 5.53 19.62 -2.15
C LEU A 157 5.87 20.84 -3.03
N HIS A 158 4.91 21.35 -3.81
CA HIS A 158 5.11 22.48 -4.73
C HIS A 158 4.69 23.84 -4.16
N ALA A 159 3.88 23.88 -3.09
CA ALA A 159 3.36 25.12 -2.53
C ALA A 159 4.43 25.99 -1.83
N GLU A 160 5.57 25.42 -1.43
CA GLU A 160 6.64 26.20 -0.81
C GLU A 160 7.42 27.06 -1.82
N LYS A 161 7.36 26.76 -3.11
CA LYS A 161 8.06 27.55 -4.14
C LYS A 161 7.38 28.91 -4.41
N GLU A 162 6.08 29.06 -4.15
CA GLU A 162 5.35 30.31 -4.41
C GLU A 162 5.48 31.37 -3.29
N LYS A 163 5.98 31.03 -2.10
CA LYS A 163 6.10 31.98 -0.97
C LYS A 163 7.36 32.86 -0.98
N LYS A 164 8.23 32.76 -2.00
CA LYS A 164 9.41 33.61 -2.16
C LYS A 164 9.31 34.46 -3.43
N GLN A 165 8.39 35.41 -3.46
CA GLN A 165 8.43 36.50 -4.44
C GLN A 165 8.89 37.78 -3.71
N PRO A 166 10.00 38.43 -4.12
CA PRO A 166 10.45 39.68 -3.51
C PRO A 166 9.40 40.80 -3.72
N PRO A 167 9.26 41.75 -2.78
CA PRO A 167 8.35 42.88 -2.94
C PRO A 167 8.72 43.71 -4.19
N ALA A 168 7.69 44.11 -4.94
CA ALA A 168 7.82 44.88 -6.18
C ALA A 168 8.57 46.22 -5.95
N PRO A 169 9.33 46.72 -6.95
CA PRO A 169 10.07 47.96 -6.83
C PRO A 169 9.12 49.15 -6.65
N ALA A 170 9.43 50.03 -5.69
CA ALA A 170 8.68 51.24 -5.42
C ALA A 170 8.65 52.15 -6.66
N ALA A 171 7.44 52.62 -7.01
CA ALA A 171 7.23 53.55 -8.11
C ALA A 171 7.98 54.88 -7.87
N PRO A 172 8.50 55.54 -8.94
CA PRO A 172 9.18 56.81 -8.79
C PRO A 172 8.17 57.92 -8.42
N ALA A 173 8.52 58.72 -7.42
CA ALA A 173 7.76 59.90 -7.01
C ALA A 173 7.84 61.00 -8.10
N PRO A 174 6.81 61.87 -8.22
CA PRO A 174 6.72 62.91 -9.24
C PRO A 174 7.77 64.02 -9.09
#